data_AF-A0A1S8X7Z9-F1
#
_entry.id   AF-A0A1S8X7Z9-F1
#
_cell.length_a   1.000
_cell.length_b   1.000
_cell.length_c   1.000
_cell.angle_alpha   90.00
_cell.angle_beta   90.00
_cell.angle_gamma   90.00
#
_symmetry.space_group_name_H-M   'P 1'
#
loop_
_entity.id
_entity.type
_entity.pdbx_description
1 polymer ?
#
loop_
_entity_poly.entity_id
_entity_poly.type
_entity_poly.pdbx_seq_one_letter_code
_entity_poly.pdbx_strand_id
1 'polypeptide(L)'
;MLIHKKALLRVHFVNAYVGGNVLRSGGLQEDSLFMRYPDLLAALPLCHRLEEFEALWIDHYRGPFLPRCLGTNPCEDFPEDLTKWRRFVLMNSSCFPNWASELQYSDACLISEVVKATAALYGVSNSVAVKFIIGTATTT
;
A
#
# COMPACT_ATOMS: atom_id res chain seq x y z
N MET A 1 -31.40 -8.75 -2.77
CA MET A 1 -30.51 -8.01 -1.85
C MET A 1 -29.09 -8.51 -2.10
N LEU A 2 -28.39 -7.93 -3.09
CA LEU A 2 -27.01 -8.30 -3.41
C LEU A 2 -26.10 -7.69 -2.36
N ILE A 3 -25.61 -8.52 -1.44
CA ILE A 3 -24.45 -8.18 -0.62
C ILE A 3 -23.29 -8.13 -1.60
N HIS A 4 -23.00 -6.94 -2.16
CA HIS A 4 -21.72 -6.69 -2.80
C HIS A 4 -20.65 -7.13 -1.79
N LYS A 5 -19.93 -8.21 -2.09
CA LYS A 5 -18.69 -8.55 -1.37
C LYS A 5 -17.81 -7.30 -1.44
N LYS A 6 -17.87 -6.46 -0.39
CA LYS A 6 -16.99 -5.30 -0.26
C LYS A 6 -15.59 -5.82 -0.48
N ALA A 7 -14.89 -5.29 -1.48
CA ALA A 7 -13.47 -5.54 -1.62
C ALA A 7 -12.84 -5.21 -0.26
N LEU A 8 -12.27 -6.21 0.39
CA LEU A 8 -11.65 -6.06 1.70
C LEU A 8 -10.56 -5.00 1.58
N LEU A 9 -10.66 -3.96 2.39
CA LEU A 9 -9.64 -2.90 2.46
C LEU A 9 -8.34 -3.56 2.91
N ARG A 10 -7.28 -3.44 2.10
CA ARG A 10 -5.96 -3.99 2.45
C ARG A 10 -5.08 -2.86 2.96
N VAL A 11 -4.80 -2.88 4.27
CA VAL A 11 -3.87 -1.95 4.90
C VAL A 11 -2.46 -2.51 4.79
N HIS A 12 -1.52 -1.70 4.31
CA HIS A 12 -0.11 -2.03 4.28
C HIS A 12 0.69 -1.00 5.06
N PHE A 13 1.57 -1.50 5.92
CA PHE A 13 2.51 -0.68 6.67
C PHE A 13 3.71 -0.35 5.78
N VAL A 14 3.97 0.94 5.63
CA VAL A 14 5.08 1.48 4.82
C VAL A 14 5.91 2.45 5.66
N ASN A 15 7.07 2.81 5.14
CA ASN A 15 7.83 3.93 5.70
C ASN A 15 7.08 5.26 5.43
N ALA A 16 7.43 6.34 6.14
CA ALA A 16 6.88 7.67 5.89
C ALA A 16 7.06 8.11 4.42
N TYR A 17 8.17 7.73 3.78
CA TYR A 17 8.27 7.78 2.33
C TYR A 17 7.66 6.51 1.73
N VAL A 18 6.49 6.64 1.11
CA VAL A 18 5.82 5.57 0.35
C VAL A 18 6.81 5.07 -0.70
N GLY A 19 7.28 3.83 -0.60
CA GLY A 19 8.37 3.28 -1.43
C GLY A 19 9.65 2.93 -0.68
N GLY A 20 9.95 3.63 0.42
CA GLY A 20 11.16 3.39 1.22
C GLY A 20 12.41 3.35 0.35
N ASN A 21 13.06 2.18 0.28
CA ASN A 21 14.27 1.95 -0.49
C ASN A 21 14.03 1.24 -1.84
N VAL A 22 12.78 1.13 -2.33
CA VAL A 22 12.45 0.34 -3.54
C VAL A 22 13.23 0.77 -4.80
N LEU A 23 13.59 2.05 -4.91
CA LEU A 23 14.36 2.58 -6.05
C LEU A 23 15.88 2.58 -5.82
N ARG A 24 16.35 2.18 -4.64
CA ARG A 24 17.79 2.15 -4.32
C ARG A 24 18.38 0.80 -4.72
N SER A 25 19.60 0.80 -5.26
CA SER A 25 20.32 -0.45 -5.54
C SER A 25 20.53 -1.24 -4.24
N GLY A 26 19.95 -2.43 -4.15
CA GLY A 26 19.97 -3.27 -2.95
C GLY A 26 18.79 -3.08 -1.99
N GLY A 27 17.81 -2.22 -2.31
CA GLY A 27 16.61 -1.99 -1.49
C GLY A 27 15.36 -2.77 -1.92
N LEU A 28 15.49 -3.60 -2.96
CA LEU A 28 14.43 -4.50 -3.42
C LEU A 28 14.37 -5.73 -2.51
N GLN A 29 13.50 -5.67 -1.51
CA GLN A 29 13.11 -6.86 -0.76
C GLN A 29 12.13 -7.65 -1.62
N GLU A 30 12.37 -8.96 -1.81
CA GLU A 30 11.56 -9.84 -2.67
C GLU A 30 10.07 -9.82 -2.28
N ASP A 31 9.79 -9.64 -0.98
CA ASP A 31 8.44 -9.53 -0.41
C ASP A 31 7.86 -8.11 -0.43
N SER A 32 8.52 -7.14 -1.07
CA SER A 32 8.03 -5.77 -1.09
C SER A 32 6.71 -5.66 -1.86
N LEU A 33 5.80 -4.83 -1.33
CA LEU A 33 4.50 -4.56 -1.94
C LEU A 33 4.65 -4.08 -3.39
N PHE A 34 5.64 -3.24 -3.65
CA PHE A 34 5.92 -2.65 -4.96
C PHE A 34 6.44 -3.67 -5.99
N MET A 35 7.07 -4.76 -5.55
CA MET A 35 7.45 -5.85 -6.46
C MET A 35 6.26 -6.74 -6.81
N ARG A 36 5.37 -6.96 -5.85
CA ARG A 36 4.13 -7.73 -6.06
C ARG A 36 3.08 -6.94 -6.85
N TYR A 37 3.15 -5.61 -6.80
CA TYR A 37 2.24 -4.68 -7.47
C TYR A 37 3.04 -3.52 -8.10
N PRO A 38 3.75 -3.75 -9.22
CA PRO A 38 4.62 -2.76 -9.86
C PRO A 38 3.90 -1.48 -10.28
N ASP A 39 2.59 -1.53 -10.55
CA ASP A 39 1.78 -0.35 -10.87
C ASP A 39 1.82 0.70 -9.74
N LEU A 40 2.06 0.29 -8.49
CA LEU A 40 2.20 1.20 -7.35
C LEU A 40 3.42 2.11 -7.44
N LEU A 41 4.43 1.74 -8.25
CA LEU A 41 5.60 2.60 -8.49
C LEU A 41 5.20 3.93 -9.13
N ALA A 42 4.09 3.98 -9.87
CA ALA A 42 3.57 5.21 -10.46
C ALA A 42 3.06 6.22 -9.41
N ALA A 43 2.75 5.78 -8.19
CA ALA A 43 2.32 6.67 -7.11
C ALA A 43 3.50 7.38 -6.43
N LEU A 44 4.72 6.82 -6.50
CA LEU A 44 5.92 7.36 -5.85
C LEU A 44 6.24 8.83 -6.20
N PRO A 45 6.26 9.26 -7.48
CA PRO A 45 6.56 10.65 -7.80
C PRO A 45 5.46 11.64 -7.38
N LEU A 46 4.24 11.16 -7.12
CA LEU A 46 3.10 12.01 -6.76
C LEU A 46 2.90 12.10 -5.24
N CYS A 47 3.44 11.15 -4.48
CA CYS A 47 3.26 11.07 -3.05
C CYS A 47 4.44 11.70 -2.32
N HIS A 48 4.14 12.71 -1.50
CA HIS A 48 5.09 13.27 -0.54
C HIS A 48 5.20 12.36 0.69
N ARG A 49 6.11 12.71 1.61
CA ARG A 49 6.24 12.01 2.89
C ARG A 49 4.89 12.03 3.61
N LEU A 50 4.42 10.87 4.06
CA LEU A 50 3.25 10.73 4.92
C LEU A 50 3.54 11.35 6.28
N GLU A 51 2.79 12.40 6.60
CA GLU A 51 2.81 13.05 7.90
C GLU A 51 2.05 12.24 8.96
N GLU A 52 2.08 12.70 10.20
CA GLU A 52 1.69 11.93 11.39
C GLU A 52 0.22 11.47 11.41
N PHE A 53 -0.66 12.07 10.60
CA PHE A 53 -2.08 11.71 10.52
C PHE A 53 -2.52 11.46 9.07
N GLU A 54 -1.59 11.06 8.22
CA GLU A 54 -1.84 10.82 6.80
C GLU A 54 -1.79 9.35 6.45
N ALA A 55 -2.64 8.97 5.49
CA ALA A 55 -2.61 7.67 4.86
C ALA A 55 -2.86 7.85 3.36
N LEU A 56 -2.17 7.06 2.54
CA LEU A 56 -2.35 7.07 1.09
C LEU A 56 -3.34 5.99 0.68
N TRP A 57 -4.43 6.41 0.06
CA TRP A 57 -5.40 5.50 -0.55
C TRP A 57 -5.07 5.31 -2.01
N ILE A 58 -4.85 4.07 -2.42
CA ILE A 58 -4.58 3.70 -3.81
C ILE A 58 -5.70 2.78 -4.29
N ASP A 59 -6.46 3.29 -5.25
CA ASP A 59 -7.56 2.59 -5.87
C ASP A 59 -7.15 2.01 -7.23
N HIS A 60 -7.85 0.95 -7.64
CA HIS A 60 -7.76 0.41 -9.01
C HIS A 60 -6.35 -0.03 -9.41
N TYR A 61 -5.69 -0.84 -8.58
CA TYR A 61 -4.51 -1.61 -9.00
C TYR A 61 -4.87 -3.08 -9.28
N ARG A 62 -4.07 -3.71 -10.12
CA ARG A 62 -4.19 -5.12 -10.51
C ARG A 62 -3.03 -5.93 -9.93
N GLY A 63 -3.14 -7.25 -9.98
CA GLY A 63 -2.15 -8.17 -9.43
C GLY A 63 -2.69 -8.97 -8.24
N PRO A 64 -1.85 -9.79 -7.60
CA PRO A 64 -0.39 -9.73 -7.55
C PRO A 64 0.33 -10.23 -8.81
N PHE A 65 1.34 -9.48 -9.27
CA PHE A 65 2.25 -9.89 -10.34
C PHE A 65 3.58 -10.31 -9.71
N LEU A 66 3.73 -11.57 -9.31
CA LEU A 66 5.05 -12.07 -8.92
C LEU A 66 5.93 -12.21 -10.17
N PRO A 67 7.19 -11.72 -10.17
CA PRO A 67 8.10 -11.99 -11.26
C PRO A 67 8.39 -13.49 -11.34
N ARG A 68 8.19 -14.12 -12.52
CA ARG A 68 8.68 -15.49 -12.81
C ARG A 68 10.20 -15.62 -12.65
N CYS A 69 10.90 -14.50 -12.57
CA CYS A 69 12.35 -14.36 -12.52
C CYS A 69 12.98 -14.84 -11.20
N LEU A 70 12.18 -15.10 -10.15
CA LEU A 70 12.63 -15.48 -8.81
C LEU A 70 12.77 -17.00 -8.61
N GLY A 71 12.63 -17.81 -9.67
CA GLY A 71 12.90 -19.25 -9.63
C GLY A 71 11.90 -20.06 -8.78
N THR A 72 10.97 -19.41 -8.10
CA THR A 72 9.80 -20.05 -7.54
C THR A 72 8.80 -20.24 -8.66
N ASN A 73 8.35 -21.48 -8.88
CA ASN A 73 7.21 -21.76 -9.75
C ASN A 73 6.12 -20.72 -9.45
N PRO A 74 5.40 -20.18 -10.45
CA PRO A 74 4.19 -19.44 -10.15
C PRO A 74 3.42 -20.34 -9.17
N CYS A 75 3.18 -19.84 -7.96
CA CYS A 75 2.39 -20.58 -7.00
C CYS A 75 1.13 -20.94 -7.76
N GLU A 76 0.97 -22.21 -8.16
CA GLU A 76 -0.16 -22.64 -9.01
C GLU A 76 -1.48 -22.31 -8.30
N ASP A 77 -1.39 -22.14 -6.99
CA ASP A 77 -2.34 -21.48 -6.11
C ASP A 77 -2.01 -19.99 -5.94
N PHE A 78 -2.26 -19.16 -6.95
CA PHE A 78 -2.73 -17.82 -6.64
C PHE A 78 -4.24 -17.92 -6.48
N PRO A 79 -4.78 -18.01 -5.24
CA PRO A 79 -6.22 -18.14 -5.00
C PRO A 79 -7.03 -16.89 -5.38
N GLU A 80 -6.42 -15.96 -6.11
CA GLU A 80 -6.83 -14.58 -6.23
C GLU A 80 -6.87 -14.13 -7.69
N ASP A 81 -8.08 -13.75 -8.12
CA ASP A 81 -8.33 -13.21 -9.46
C ASP A 81 -7.44 -11.97 -9.74
N LEU A 82 -6.56 -12.12 -10.73
CA LEU A 82 -5.60 -11.10 -11.19
C LEU A 82 -6.29 -9.93 -11.90
N THR A 83 -7.51 -10.12 -12.37
CA THR A 83 -8.31 -9.11 -13.08
C THR A 83 -9.13 -8.23 -12.14
N LYS A 84 -9.23 -8.62 -10.87
CA LYS A 84 -10.04 -7.93 -9.88
C LYS A 84 -9.38 -6.62 -9.44
N TRP A 85 -10.11 -5.52 -9.60
CA TRP A 85 -9.74 -4.23 -9.02
C TRP A 85 -9.75 -4.26 -7.50
N ARG A 86 -8.76 -3.63 -6.90
CA ARG A 86 -8.54 -3.62 -5.46
C ARG A 86 -8.24 -2.21 -4.95
N ARG A 87 -8.25 -2.07 -3.62
CA ARG A 87 -7.96 -0.85 -2.88
C ARG A 87 -6.94 -1.14 -1.77
N PHE A 88 -5.90 -0.34 -1.73
CA PHE A 88 -4.86 -0.34 -0.72
C PHE A 88 -4.97 0.93 0.09
N VAL A 89 -4.66 0.79 1.37
CA VAL A 89 -4.38 1.93 2.23
C VAL A 89 -2.98 1.74 2.74
N LEU A 90 -2.10 2.68 2.41
CA LEU A 90 -0.73 2.71 2.89
C LEU A 90 -0.67 3.68 4.06
N MET A 91 -0.20 3.20 5.21
CA MET A 91 0.03 4.04 6.39
C MET A 91 1.39 3.73 6.98
N ASN A 92 2.00 4.73 7.63
CA ASN A 92 3.21 4.51 8.42
C ASN A 92 2.86 4.09 9.85
N SER A 93 3.82 3.47 10.50
CA SER A 93 3.77 3.17 11.94
C SER A 93 5.10 3.54 12.57
N SER A 94 5.05 3.88 13.85
CA SER A 94 6.24 4.23 14.62
C SER A 94 7.19 3.04 14.73
N CYS A 95 8.46 3.25 14.40
CA CYS A 95 9.50 2.21 14.49
C CYS A 95 10.41 2.52 15.68
N PHE A 96 10.31 1.70 16.73
CA PHE A 96 11.14 1.82 17.92
C PHE A 96 12.29 0.81 17.87
N PRO A 97 13.53 1.24 18.11
CA PRO A 97 14.63 0.31 18.32
C PRO A 97 14.42 -0.45 19.64
N ASN A 98 14.99 -1.64 19.78
CA ASN A 98 14.78 -2.52 20.94
C ASN A 98 15.01 -1.81 22.29
N TRP A 99 16.03 -0.94 22.36
CA TRP A 99 16.38 -0.18 23.56
C TRP A 99 15.37 0.90 23.95
N ALA A 100 14.49 1.30 23.02
CA ALA A 100 13.44 2.30 23.22
C ALA A 100 12.04 1.70 23.10
N SER A 101 11.92 0.38 23.10
CA SER A 101 10.65 -0.32 22.86
C SER A 101 9.57 0.04 23.86
N GLU A 102 9.94 0.41 25.09
CA GLU A 102 8.99 0.87 26.13
C GLU A 102 8.23 2.14 25.73
N LEU A 103 8.80 3.00 24.87
CA LEU A 103 8.14 4.22 24.39
C LEU A 103 6.88 3.96 23.58
N GLN A 104 6.74 2.75 23.01
CA GLN A 104 5.54 2.37 22.24
C GLN A 104 4.27 2.34 23.11
N TYR A 105 4.42 2.20 24.43
CA TYR A 105 3.32 2.16 25.39
C TYR A 105 3.02 3.54 26.01
N SER A 106 3.75 4.58 25.63
CA SER A 106 3.45 5.93 26.07
C SER A 106 2.09 6.40 25.53
N ASP A 107 1.36 7.19 26.31
CA ASP A 107 0.05 7.73 25.92
C ASP A 107 0.14 8.47 24.57
N ALA A 108 1.20 9.24 24.35
CA ALA A 108 1.42 9.97 23.11
C ALA A 108 1.57 9.03 21.90
N CYS A 109 2.32 7.93 22.04
CA CYS A 109 2.49 6.96 20.96
C CYS A 109 1.18 6.22 20.68
N LEU A 110 0.47 5.79 21.73
CA LEU A 110 -0.82 5.09 21.58
C LEU A 110 -1.84 5.98 20.85
N ILE A 111 -1.95 7.24 21.26
CA ILE A 111 -2.84 8.21 20.61
C ILE A 111 -2.43 8.40 19.14
N SER A 112 -1.13 8.61 18.85
CA SER A 112 -0.64 8.81 17.49
C SER A 112 -0.98 7.61 16.57
N GLU A 113 -0.73 6.38 17.01
CA GLU A 113 -1.02 5.18 16.22
C GLU A 113 -2.53 4.94 16.02
N VAL A 114 -3.35 5.21 17.04
CA VAL A 114 -4.81 5.13 16.92
C VAL A 114 -5.35 6.15 15.91
N VAL A 115 -4.84 7.38 15.93
CA VAL A 115 -5.26 8.44 14.98
C VAL A 115 -4.83 8.08 13.56
N LYS A 116 -3.60 7.56 13.35
CA LYS A 116 -3.14 7.07 12.03
C LYS A 116 -4.03 5.96 11.50
N ALA A 117 -4.32 4.94 12.33
CA ALA A 117 -5.20 3.85 11.95
C ALA A 117 -6.61 4.36 11.62
N THR A 118 -7.09 5.36 12.35
CA THR A 118 -8.39 5.99 12.08
C THR A 118 -8.38 6.74 10.74
N ALA A 119 -7.35 7.53 10.45
CA ALA A 119 -7.17 8.22 9.18
C ALA A 119 -7.09 7.23 7.99
N ALA A 120 -6.40 6.11 8.20
CA ALA A 120 -6.28 5.04 7.22
C ALA A 120 -7.62 4.31 6.96
N LEU A 121 -8.37 3.96 8.00
CA LEU A 121 -9.60 3.16 7.88
C LEU A 121 -10.83 3.99 7.49
N TYR A 122 -10.89 5.24 7.95
CA TYR A 122 -12.06 6.12 7.83
C TYR A 122 -11.80 7.36 6.97
N GLY A 123 -10.81 7.29 6.08
CA GLY A 123 -10.47 8.36 5.13
C GLY A 123 -11.72 9.03 4.56
N VAL A 124 -11.79 10.35 4.73
CA VAL A 124 -12.94 11.18 4.35
C VAL A 124 -13.23 10.98 2.87
N SER A 125 -14.51 10.76 2.52
CA SER A 125 -15.02 10.49 1.16
C SER A 125 -14.71 11.58 0.09
N ASN A 126 -13.90 12.58 0.43
CA ASN A 126 -13.48 13.72 -0.39
C ASN A 126 -11.98 13.69 -0.74
N SER A 127 -11.31 12.54 -0.65
CA SER A 127 -9.92 12.42 -1.08
C SER A 127 -9.80 12.68 -2.58
N VAL A 128 -8.81 13.51 -2.96
CA VAL A 128 -8.42 13.75 -4.35
C VAL A 128 -8.02 12.43 -4.96
N ALA A 129 -8.97 11.79 -5.64
CA ALA A 129 -8.72 10.55 -6.35
C ALA A 129 -7.80 10.86 -7.54
N VAL A 130 -6.52 10.52 -7.42
CA VAL A 130 -5.63 10.45 -8.59
C VAL A 130 -6.10 9.23 -9.39
N LYS A 131 -7.05 9.47 -10.28
CA LYS A 131 -7.60 8.46 -11.18
C LYS A 131 -6.56 8.21 -12.26
N PHE A 132 -5.74 7.18 -12.10
CA PHE A 132 -4.88 6.69 -13.17
C PHE A 132 -5.75 6.09 -14.28
N ILE A 133 -6.12 6.90 -15.26
CA ILE A 133 -6.70 6.42 -16.51
C ILE A 133 -5.52 6.01 -17.39
N ILE A 134 -5.15 4.73 -17.36
CA ILE A 134 -4.33 4.15 -18.43
C ILE A 134 -5.26 3.95 -19.62
N GLY A 135 -5.41 5.02 -20.42
CA GLY A 135 -6.15 4.98 -21.66
C GLY A 135 -5.35 4.19 -22.69
N THR A 136 -5.75 2.96 -22.99
CA THR A 136 -5.37 2.33 -24.25
C THR A 136 -6.14 3.05 -25.36
N ALA A 137 -5.48 4.00 -26.01
CA ALA A 137 -5.95 4.53 -27.28
C ALA A 137 -5.87 3.40 -28.32
N THR A 138 -6.96 2.67 -28.52
CA THR A 138 -7.18 1.94 -29.77
C THR A 138 -7.61 2.96 -30.81
N THR A 139 -6.64 3.42 -31.61
CA THR A 139 -6.95 4.13 -32.87
C THR A 139 -7.26 3.06 -33.92
N THR A 140 -8.48 3.12 -34.44
CA THR A 140 -8.97 2.42 -35.63
C THR A 140 -8.19 2.78 -36.87
#